data_AF-A0A6N9U7N3-F1
#
_entry.id   AF-A0A6N9U7N3-F1
#
_cell.length_a   1.000
_cell.length_b   1.000
_cell.length_c   1.000
_cell.angle_alpha   90.00
_cell.angle_beta   90.00
_cell.angle_gamma   90.00
#
_symmetry.space_group_name_H-M   'P 1'
#
loop_
_entity.id
_entity.type
_entity.pdbx_description
1 polymer ?
#
loop_
_entity_poly.entity_id
_entity_poly.type
_entity_poly.pdbx_seq_one_letter_code
_entity_poly.pdbx_strand_id
1 'polypeptide(L)'
;MIRRQLDQIAPGTAEVRTVPVTLDGEPRTWVALLNDLAQPIGGGDARLAAIGLLARAFPGADWSAPQRYDVRTGHLTPDAPTAPAALGIDTAEAAR
;
A
#
# COMPACT_ATOMS: atom_id res chain seq x y z
N MET A 1 17.41 6.27 -4.43
CA MET A 1 17.06 7.66 -4.05
C MET A 1 15.86 7.69 -3.10
N ILE A 2 14.75 7.04 -3.45
CA ILE A 2 13.51 6.99 -2.65
C ILE A 2 13.74 6.48 -1.22
N ARG A 3 14.45 5.37 -1.02
CA ARG A 3 14.76 4.82 0.31
C ARG A 3 15.32 5.86 1.30
N ARG A 4 16.32 6.64 0.88
CA ARG A 4 16.93 7.68 1.73
C ARG A 4 15.92 8.77 2.08
N GLN A 5 15.07 9.17 1.13
CA GLN A 5 14.05 10.19 1.37
C GLN A 5 12.93 9.66 2.28
N LEU A 6 12.53 8.39 2.15
CA LEU A 6 11.61 7.75 3.07
C LEU A 6 12.19 7.65 4.49
N ASP A 7 13.48 7.33 4.62
CA ASP A 7 14.16 7.32 5.92
C ASP A 7 14.17 8.71 6.59
N GLN A 8 14.28 9.79 5.80
CA GLN A 8 14.14 11.16 6.31
C GLN A 8 12.70 11.53 6.69
N ILE A 9 11.70 10.99 5.99
CA ILE A 9 10.27 11.24 6.23
C ILE A 9 9.80 10.49 7.48
N ALA A 10 10.14 9.21 7.58
CA ALA A 10 9.80 8.33 8.69
C ALA A 10 10.88 7.24 8.80
N PRO A 11 11.85 7.40 9.71
CA PRO A 11 12.90 6.41 9.92
C PRO A 11 12.34 5.03 10.21
N GLY A 12 12.94 4.01 9.60
CA GLY A 12 12.50 2.62 9.75
C GLY A 12 11.31 2.21 8.86
N THR A 13 10.93 3.02 7.87
CA THR A 13 9.95 2.62 6.86
C THR A 13 10.51 1.49 6.00
N ALA A 14 9.83 0.36 6.00
CA ALA A 14 10.14 -0.84 5.21
C ALA A 14 9.16 -1.02 4.03
N GLU A 15 7.92 -0.60 4.20
CA GLU A 15 6.88 -0.68 3.19
C GLU A 15 6.00 0.58 3.22
N VAL A 16 5.50 1.01 2.06
CA VAL A 16 4.45 2.03 1.97
C VAL A 16 3.25 1.43 1.24
N ARG A 17 2.09 1.43 1.87
CA ARG A 17 0.82 1.00 1.27
C ARG A 17 -0.06 2.21 1.00
N THR A 18 -0.65 2.26 -0.18
CA THR A 18 -1.61 3.30 -0.57
C THR A 18 -2.91 2.63 -0.94
N VAL A 19 -4.01 3.05 -0.33
CA VAL A 19 -5.34 2.50 -0.57
C VAL A 19 -6.29 3.65 -0.92
N PRO A 20 -6.85 3.68 -2.14
CA PRO A 20 -7.91 4.61 -2.48
C PRO A 20 -9.15 4.25 -1.64
N VAL A 21 -9.72 5.25 -0.98
CA VAL A 21 -10.89 5.12 -0.12
C VAL A 21 -11.88 6.24 -0.41
N THR A 22 -13.16 6.00 -0.19
CA THR A 22 -14.18 7.05 -0.21
C THR A 22 -14.53 7.38 1.23
N LEU A 23 -14.37 8.64 1.62
CA LEU A 23 -14.75 9.14 2.93
C LEU A 23 -15.70 10.32 2.76
N ASP A 24 -16.88 10.22 3.33
CA ASP A 24 -17.94 11.25 3.24
C ASP A 24 -18.32 11.62 1.80
N GLY A 25 -18.28 10.63 0.88
CA GLY A 25 -18.57 10.83 -0.54
C GLY A 25 -17.40 11.36 -1.37
N GLU A 26 -16.28 11.73 -0.72
CA GLU A 26 -15.10 12.29 -1.40
C GLU A 26 -14.00 11.23 -1.58
N PRO A 27 -13.34 11.17 -2.75
CA PRO A 27 -12.20 10.30 -2.95
C PRO A 27 -11.01 10.78 -2.12
N ARG A 28 -10.42 9.86 -1.36
CA ARG A 28 -9.21 10.07 -0.58
C ARG A 28 -8.24 8.91 -0.79
N THR A 29 -6.99 9.12 -0.43
CA THR A 29 -5.99 8.05 -0.41
C THR A 29 -5.54 7.86 1.02
N TRP A 30 -5.80 6.68 1.57
CA TRP A 30 -5.20 6.27 2.82
C TRP A 30 -3.79 5.78 2.56
N VAL A 31 -2.84 6.21 3.40
CA VAL A 31 -1.42 5.89 3.23
C VAL A 31 -0.89 5.37 4.56
N ALA A 32 -0.25 4.21 4.54
CA ALA A 32 0.45 3.65 5.68
C ALA A 32 1.92 3.47 5.36
N LEU A 33 2.78 3.99 6.24
CA LEU A 33 4.19 3.66 6.27
C LEU A 33 4.34 2.55 7.32
N LEU A 34 4.87 1.41 6.92
CA LEU A 34 5.01 0.23 7.79
C LEU A 34 6.48 -0.03 8.06
N ASN A 35 6.81 -0.40 9.29
CA ASN A 35 8.13 -0.94 9.63
C ASN A 35 8.25 -2.42 9.21
N ASP A 36 9.41 -3.03 9.45
CA ASP A 36 9.66 -4.45 9.15
C ASP A 36 8.74 -5.44 9.91
N LEU A 37 8.06 -4.96 10.97
CA LEU A 37 7.07 -5.72 11.73
C LEU A 37 5.63 -5.50 11.24
N ALA A 38 5.46 -4.88 10.07
CA ALA A 38 4.18 -4.48 9.49
C ALA A 38 3.35 -3.55 10.40
N GLN A 39 4.01 -2.79 11.28
CA GLN A 39 3.35 -1.84 12.18
C GLN A 39 3.36 -0.44 11.56
N PRO A 40 2.24 0.30 11.63
CA PRO A 40 2.19 1.66 11.11
C PRO A 40 3.09 2.60 11.91
N ILE A 41 3.87 3.38 11.20
CA ILE A 41 4.74 4.43 11.74
C ILE A 41 4.46 5.75 11.03
N GLY A 42 4.92 6.85 11.63
CA GLY A 42 4.75 8.19 11.08
C GLY A 42 3.35 8.79 11.22
N GLY A 43 3.29 10.12 11.28
CA GLY A 43 2.08 10.92 11.39
C GLY A 43 1.48 11.32 10.04
N GLY A 44 0.47 12.19 10.07
CA GLY A 44 -0.21 12.69 8.86
C GLY A 44 0.73 13.33 7.84
N ASP A 45 1.63 14.20 8.28
CA ASP A 45 2.58 14.88 7.39
C ASP A 45 3.54 13.90 6.72
N ALA A 46 4.00 12.88 7.46
CA ALA A 46 4.86 11.84 6.91
C ALA A 46 4.14 11.03 5.82
N ARG A 47 2.85 10.73 6.02
CA ARG A 47 2.00 10.05 5.05
C ARG A 47 1.83 10.89 3.78
N LEU A 48 1.56 12.19 3.92
CA LEU A 48 1.43 13.11 2.79
C LEU A 48 2.76 13.28 2.02
N ALA A 49 3.87 13.39 2.74
CA ALA A 49 5.19 13.48 2.12
C ALA A 49 5.56 12.20 1.35
N ALA A 50 5.26 11.03 1.92
CA ALA A 50 5.53 9.74 1.29
C ALA A 50 4.73 9.54 0.00
N ILE A 51 3.42 9.79 0.00
CA ILE A 51 2.62 9.68 -1.24
C ILE A 51 3.09 10.68 -2.29
N GLY A 52 3.41 11.92 -1.90
CA GLY A 52 3.95 12.91 -2.83
C GLY A 52 5.30 12.49 -3.43
N LEU A 53 6.16 11.84 -2.64
CA LEU A 53 7.42 11.26 -3.11
C LEU A 53 7.18 10.13 -4.11
N LEU A 54 6.31 9.16 -3.78
CA LEU A 54 6.05 8.01 -4.64
C LEU A 54 5.34 8.42 -5.94
N ALA A 55 4.37 9.33 -5.88
CA ALA A 55 3.68 9.84 -7.08
C ALA A 55 4.64 10.53 -8.07
N ARG A 56 5.64 11.26 -7.57
CA ARG A 56 6.69 11.86 -8.43
C ARG A 56 7.65 10.83 -9.00
N ALA A 57 7.97 9.79 -8.24
CA ALA A 57 8.90 8.75 -8.67
C ALA A 57 8.26 7.74 -9.65
N PHE A 58 6.96 7.53 -9.55
CA PHE A 58 6.18 6.58 -10.36
C PHE A 58 4.98 7.29 -11.01
N PRO A 59 5.21 8.21 -11.96
CA PRO A 59 4.13 8.99 -12.57
C PRO A 59 3.15 8.13 -13.41
N GLY A 60 3.57 6.94 -13.84
CA GLY A 60 2.73 6.00 -14.61
C GLY A 60 1.99 4.96 -13.77
N ALA A 61 2.08 5.03 -12.44
CA ALA A 61 1.37 4.08 -11.58
C ALA A 61 -0.13 4.40 -11.54
N ASP A 62 -0.94 3.34 -11.44
CA ASP A 62 -2.38 3.48 -11.25
C ASP A 62 -2.71 3.74 -9.77
N TRP A 63 -2.79 5.01 -9.40
CA TRP A 63 -3.15 5.45 -8.05
C TRP A 63 -4.63 5.30 -7.71
N SER A 64 -5.46 4.87 -8.68
CA SER A 64 -6.87 4.53 -8.44
C SER A 64 -7.05 3.11 -7.90
N ALA A 65 -5.96 2.32 -7.86
CA ALA A 65 -5.90 1.00 -7.25
C ALA A 65 -4.98 1.00 -6.02
N PRO A 66 -5.14 0.04 -5.09
CA PRO A 66 -4.19 -0.17 -4.02
C PRO A 66 -2.78 -0.44 -4.56
N GLN A 67 -1.76 0.22 -3.99
CA GLN A 67 -0.36 0.02 -4.35
C GLN A 67 0.49 -0.26 -3.10
N ARG A 68 1.52 -1.09 -3.29
CA ARG A 68 2.53 -1.41 -2.29
C ARG A 68 3.90 -1.06 -2.85
N TYR A 69 4.63 -0.25 -2.11
CA TYR A 69 6.04 0.03 -2.34
C TYR A 69 6.91 -0.68 -1.31
N ASP A 70 7.75 -1.61 -1.76
CA ASP A 70 8.75 -2.27 -0.92
C ASP A 70 10.05 -1.43 -0.95
N VAL A 71 10.47 -0.94 0.23
CA VAL A 71 11.62 -0.03 0.34
C VAL A 71 12.96 -0.74 0.09
N ARG A 72 13.01 -2.05 0.35
CA ARG A 72 14.22 -2.87 0.20
C ARG A 72 14.53 -3.17 -1.26
N THR A 73 13.51 -3.54 -2.02
CA THR A 73 13.59 -3.85 -3.46
C THR A 73 13.42 -2.60 -4.32
N GLY A 74 12.74 -1.59 -3.81
CA GLY A 74 12.39 -0.38 -4.54
C GLY A 74 11.27 -0.58 -5.56
N HIS A 75 10.51 -1.68 -5.46
CA HIS A 75 9.45 -2.00 -6.40
C HIS A 75 8.10 -1.45 -5.92
N LEU A 76 7.37 -0.84 -6.84
CA LEU A 76 5.96 -0.50 -6.67
C LEU A 76 5.12 -1.57 -7.40
N THR A 77 4.19 -2.19 -6.69
CA THR A 77 3.35 -3.28 -7.22
C THR A 77 1.91 -3.08 -6.77
N PRO A 78 0.92 -3.55 -7.56
CA PRO A 78 -0.47 -3.57 -7.12
C PRO A 78 -0.63 -4.33 -5.81
N ASP A 79 -1.30 -3.71 -4.85
CA ASP A 79 -1.58 -4.27 -3.54
C ASP A 79 -2.96 -4.95 -3.52
N ALA A 80 -3.20 -5.76 -4.55
CA ALA A 80 -4.44 -6.51 -4.65
C ALA A 80 -4.48 -7.56 -3.52
N PRO A 81 -5.63 -7.73 -2.83
CA PRO A 81 -5.81 -8.86 -1.94
C PRO A 81 -5.60 -10.13 -2.77
N THR A 82 -4.55 -10.90 -2.46
CA THR A 82 -4.42 -12.24 -3.02
C THR A 82 -5.57 -13.03 -2.42
N ALA A 83 -6.55 -13.41 -3.25
CA ALA A 83 -7.56 -14.37 -2.82
C ALA A 83 -6.82 -15.56 -2.21
N PRO A 84 -7.25 -16.08 -1.04
CA PRO A 84 -6.74 -17.36 -0.58
C PRO A 84 -6.83 -18.32 -1.76
N ALA A 85 -5.74 -19.02 -2.09
CA ALA A 85 -5.81 -20.14 -3.03
C ALA A 85 -7.05 -20.93 -2.62
N ALA A 86 -8.02 -21.07 -3.54
CA ALA A 86 -9.35 -21.59 -3.23
C ALA A 86 -9.20 -22.71 -2.21
N LEU A 87 -9.58 -22.45 -0.96
CA LEU A 87 -9.70 -23.51 0.04
C LEU A 87 -10.61 -24.50 -0.67
N GLY A 88 -10.11 -25.70 -0.97
CA GLY A 88 -10.76 -26.70 -1.82
C GLY A 88 -12.09 -27.16 -1.23
N ILE A 89 -13.07 -26.28 -1.21
CA ILE A 89 -14.45 -26.53 -0.86
C ILE A 89 -15.10 -26.72 -2.21
N ASP A 90 -14.89 -27.92 -2.77
CA ASP A 90 -15.85 -28.51 -3.69
C ASP A 90 -17.19 -28.40 -2.97
N THR A 91 -18.00 -27.46 -3.43
CA THR A 91 -19.37 -27.31 -2.97
C THR A 91 -20.07 -28.57 -3.46
N ALA A 92 -20.15 -29.58 -2.58
CA ALA A 92 -20.93 -30.78 -2.81
C ALA A 92 -22.33 -30.35 -3.26
N GLU A 93 -22.64 -30.71 -4.50
CA GLU A 93 -23.94 -30.61 -5.13
C GLU A 93 -25.00 -31.09 -4.13
N ALA A 94 -25.82 -30.15 -3.65
CA ALA A 94 -26.91 -30.47 -2.75
C ALA A 94 -27.94 -31.27 -3.56
N ALA A 95 -27.84 -32.60 -3.49
CA ALA A 95 -28.90 -33.49 -3.92
C ALA A 95 -30.14 -33.25 -3.06
N ARG A 96 -31.16 -32.60 -3.64
CA ARG A 96 -32.56 -33.03 -3.56
C ARG A 96 -33.48 -32.25 -4.48
#